data_AF-A0A2T0YLS0-F1
#
_entry.id   AF-A0A2T0YLS0-F1
#
_cell.length_a   1.000
_cell.length_b   1.000
_cell.length_c   1.000
_cell.angle_alpha   90.00
_cell.angle_beta   90.00
_cell.angle_gamma   90.00
#
_symmetry.space_group_name_H-M   'P 1'
#
loop_
_entity.id
_entity.type
_entity.pdbx_description
1 polymer ?
#
loop_
_entity_poly.entity_id
_entity_poly.type
_entity_poly.pdbx_seq_one_letter_code
_entity_poly.pdbx_strand_id
1 'polypeptide(L)'
;MAQTGRTTAAAVLLVLAAAVALLGVLLHHGFLVEYGIITDNALEGLVWGLTAGVSGVALVLVLVIAGIVLVLSRRTWIRWTAVAIPVIMLLTMLALTPLALRQKIEAQYDSVPRCVSEDSGEPAATAERQSQEAFDSLEHIGSFNRGGTSGVGGCDRSLEVSEEVDVLGHYRGALPETGWDVVDDDENHLRAQRDGMAFEVTLCPGGAVVWAGNDDDVSPPCQEP
;
A
#
# COMPACT_ATOMS: atom_id res chain seq x y z
N MET A 1 -31.31 26.65 -36.50
CA MET A 1 -31.59 26.28 -35.10
C MET A 1 -31.08 24.88 -34.71
N ALA A 2 -31.19 23.84 -35.55
CA ALA A 2 -30.68 22.50 -35.20
C ALA A 2 -29.14 22.44 -34.98
N GLN A 3 -28.38 23.27 -35.70
CA GLN A 3 -26.91 23.29 -35.64
C GLN A 3 -26.36 23.96 -34.38
N THR A 4 -27.05 25.01 -33.87
CA THR A 4 -26.72 25.65 -32.59
C THR A 4 -27.04 24.75 -31.41
N GLY A 5 -28.18 24.03 -31.44
CA GLY A 5 -28.55 23.08 -30.38
C GLY A 5 -27.55 21.92 -30.21
N ARG A 6 -27.05 21.34 -31.32
CA ARG A 6 -26.05 20.25 -31.27
C ARG A 6 -24.71 20.71 -30.72
N THR A 7 -24.26 21.93 -31.04
CA THR A 7 -23.02 22.46 -30.50
C THR A 7 -23.10 22.76 -29.02
N THR A 8 -24.24 23.29 -28.54
CA THR A 8 -24.45 23.55 -27.10
C THR A 8 -24.51 22.25 -26.32
N ALA A 9 -25.22 21.23 -26.84
CA ALA A 9 -25.26 19.90 -26.22
C ALA A 9 -23.87 19.25 -26.14
N ALA A 10 -23.08 19.32 -27.23
CA ALA A 10 -21.71 18.80 -27.24
C ALA A 10 -20.80 19.53 -26.23
N ALA A 11 -20.96 20.85 -26.10
CA ALA A 11 -20.20 21.63 -25.12
C ALA A 11 -20.56 21.25 -23.67
N VAL A 12 -21.84 21.12 -23.35
CA VAL A 12 -22.31 20.67 -22.03
C VAL A 12 -21.79 19.27 -21.70
N LEU A 13 -21.83 18.35 -22.67
CA LEU A 13 -21.29 17.01 -22.50
C LEU A 13 -19.78 17.00 -22.25
N LEU A 14 -19.01 17.86 -22.92
CA LEU A 14 -17.57 17.98 -22.66
C LEU A 14 -17.28 18.51 -21.25
N VAL A 15 -18.06 19.48 -20.76
CA VAL A 15 -17.92 19.99 -19.38
C VAL A 15 -18.23 18.89 -18.36
N LEU A 16 -19.30 18.12 -18.58
CA LEU A 16 -19.64 16.98 -17.74
C LEU A 16 -18.54 15.90 -17.78
N ALA A 17 -18.00 15.58 -18.96
CA ALA A 17 -16.91 14.63 -19.09
C ALA A 17 -15.65 15.09 -18.34
N ALA A 18 -15.29 16.38 -18.43
CA ALA A 18 -14.16 16.93 -17.69
C ALA A 18 -14.36 16.86 -16.17
N ALA A 19 -15.58 17.16 -15.69
CA ALA A 19 -15.91 17.05 -14.26
C ALA A 19 -15.85 15.60 -13.75
N VAL A 20 -16.39 14.65 -14.51
CA VAL A 20 -16.32 13.21 -14.17
C VAL A 20 -14.88 12.69 -14.24
N ALA A 21 -14.10 13.13 -15.22
CA ALA A 21 -12.68 12.79 -15.32
C ALA A 21 -11.90 13.25 -14.09
N LEU A 22 -12.10 14.51 -13.67
CA LEU A 22 -11.48 15.05 -12.46
C LEU A 22 -11.90 14.26 -11.22
N LEU A 23 -13.19 13.96 -11.06
CA LEU A 23 -13.69 13.13 -9.96
C LEU A 23 -13.03 11.75 -9.96
N GLY A 24 -12.90 11.13 -11.13
CA GLY A 24 -12.25 9.83 -11.29
C GLY A 24 -10.79 9.86 -10.83
N VAL A 25 -10.03 10.92 -11.19
CA VAL A 25 -8.64 11.12 -10.74
C VAL A 25 -8.57 11.25 -9.22
N LEU A 26 -9.45 12.05 -8.61
CA LEU A 26 -9.48 12.24 -7.15
C LEU A 26 -9.84 10.94 -6.42
N LEU A 27 -10.82 10.19 -6.93
CA LEU A 27 -11.20 8.88 -6.38
C LEU A 27 -10.06 7.87 -6.52
N HIS A 28 -9.35 7.85 -7.65
CA HIS A 28 -8.19 6.98 -7.86
C HIS A 28 -7.10 7.28 -6.84
N HIS A 29 -6.75 8.56 -6.67
CA HIS A 29 -5.77 8.97 -5.68
C HIS A 29 -6.18 8.57 -4.26
N GLY A 30 -7.40 8.94 -3.83
CA GLY A 30 -7.89 8.60 -2.49
C GLY A 30 -7.95 7.09 -2.23
N PHE A 31 -8.37 6.31 -3.23
CA PHE A 31 -8.40 4.86 -3.15
C PHE A 31 -7.00 4.26 -3.00
N LEU A 32 -6.00 4.77 -3.72
CA LEU A 32 -4.62 4.30 -3.59
C LEU A 32 -3.99 4.68 -2.24
N VAL A 33 -4.29 5.86 -1.71
CA VAL A 33 -3.81 6.28 -0.39
C VAL A 33 -4.34 5.37 0.72
N GLU A 34 -5.61 4.97 0.64
CA GLU A 34 -6.25 4.17 1.69
C GLU A 34 -6.06 2.66 1.47
N TYR A 35 -6.43 2.17 0.29
CA TYR A 35 -6.54 0.74 -0.03
C TYR A 35 -5.51 0.24 -1.05
N GLY A 36 -4.68 1.13 -1.61
CA GLY A 36 -3.70 0.73 -2.62
C GLY A 36 -2.70 -0.28 -2.09
N ILE A 37 -2.45 -1.35 -2.84
CA ILE A 37 -1.34 -2.27 -2.57
C ILE A 37 -0.04 -1.63 -3.05
N ILE A 38 1.05 -1.80 -2.31
CA ILE A 38 2.38 -1.37 -2.76
C ILE A 38 2.75 -2.22 -3.98
N THR A 39 2.97 -1.55 -5.11
CA THR A 39 3.28 -2.18 -6.40
C THR A 39 4.68 -1.75 -6.86
N ASP A 40 5.35 -2.56 -7.65
CA ASP A 40 6.74 -2.30 -8.06
C ASP A 40 6.84 -1.11 -9.02
N ASN A 41 5.75 -0.75 -9.70
CA ASN A 41 5.71 0.38 -10.61
C ASN A 41 4.35 1.09 -10.69
N ALA A 42 4.38 2.35 -11.13
CA ALA A 42 3.18 3.20 -11.24
C ALA A 42 2.14 2.67 -12.24
N LEU A 43 2.54 1.86 -13.22
CA LEU A 43 1.60 1.30 -14.19
C LEU A 43 0.75 0.18 -13.57
N GLU A 44 1.36 -0.69 -12.77
CA GLU A 44 0.63 -1.68 -11.95
C GLU A 44 -0.31 -1.01 -10.96
N GLY A 45 0.16 0.02 -10.23
CA GLY A 45 -0.70 0.78 -9.33
C GLY A 45 -1.89 1.44 -10.04
N LEU A 46 -1.67 1.95 -11.26
CA LEU A 46 -2.75 2.48 -12.10
C LEU A 46 -3.75 1.39 -12.50
N VAL A 47 -3.27 0.26 -13.02
CA VAL A 47 -4.11 -0.88 -13.42
C VAL A 47 -4.94 -1.35 -12.24
N TRP A 48 -4.31 -1.54 -11.08
CA TRP A 48 -4.98 -1.97 -9.87
C TRP A 48 -6.06 -0.99 -9.42
N GLY A 49 -5.74 0.31 -9.38
CA GLY A 49 -6.72 1.35 -9.04
C GLY A 49 -7.87 1.47 -10.04
N LEU A 50 -7.66 1.12 -11.31
CA LEU A 50 -8.71 1.07 -12.34
C LEU A 50 -9.58 -0.19 -12.25
N THR A 51 -9.00 -1.36 -11.93
CA THR A 51 -9.73 -2.63 -11.89
C THR A 51 -10.43 -2.88 -10.57
N ALA A 52 -9.81 -2.48 -9.45
CA ALA A 52 -10.36 -2.67 -8.11
C ALA A 52 -11.14 -1.45 -7.61
N GLY A 53 -10.81 -0.25 -8.11
CA GLY A 53 -11.38 1.01 -7.63
C GLY A 53 -12.56 1.52 -8.46
N VAL A 54 -13.32 2.44 -7.86
CA VAL A 54 -14.42 3.18 -8.52
C VAL A 54 -13.97 4.04 -9.71
N SER A 55 -12.65 4.26 -9.83
CA SER A 55 -12.05 5.06 -10.90
C SER A 55 -12.21 4.45 -12.30
N GLY A 56 -12.28 3.11 -12.41
CA GLY A 56 -12.60 2.44 -13.67
C GLY A 56 -14.00 2.75 -14.18
N VAL A 57 -14.99 2.85 -13.28
CA VAL A 57 -16.36 3.25 -13.63
C VAL A 57 -16.39 4.68 -14.17
N ALA A 58 -15.65 5.60 -13.53
CA ALA A 58 -15.53 6.97 -14.00
C ALA A 58 -14.90 7.03 -15.41
N LEU A 59 -13.86 6.23 -15.69
CA LEU A 59 -13.25 6.16 -17.01
C LEU A 59 -14.24 5.68 -18.08
N VAL A 60 -15.02 4.63 -17.78
CA VAL A 60 -16.06 4.12 -18.69
C VAL A 60 -17.08 5.21 -19.01
N LEU A 61 -17.56 5.95 -18.01
CA LEU A 61 -18.50 7.06 -18.20
C LEU A 61 -17.92 8.17 -19.09
N VAL A 62 -16.66 8.56 -18.86
CA VAL A 62 -15.97 9.55 -19.69
C VAL A 62 -15.85 9.09 -21.14
N LEU A 63 -15.48 7.82 -21.37
CA LEU A 63 -15.38 7.24 -22.71
C LEU A 63 -16.73 7.22 -23.44
N VAL A 64 -17.82 6.88 -22.74
CA VAL A 64 -19.18 6.91 -23.29
C VAL A 64 -19.56 8.33 -23.71
N ILE A 65 -19.35 9.32 -22.85
CA ILE A 65 -19.65 10.72 -23.15
C ILE A 65 -18.81 11.22 -24.34
N ALA A 66 -17.51 10.90 -24.36
CA ALA A 66 -16.62 11.26 -25.46
C ALA A 66 -17.09 10.64 -26.80
N GLY A 67 -17.52 9.37 -26.80
CA GLY A 67 -18.09 8.70 -27.95
C GLY A 67 -19.35 9.41 -28.49
N ILE A 68 -20.26 9.80 -27.59
CA ILE A 68 -21.46 10.56 -27.96
C ILE A 68 -21.09 11.90 -28.61
N VAL A 69 -20.12 12.63 -28.02
CA VAL A 69 -19.65 13.91 -28.57
C VAL A 69 -19.01 13.76 -29.96
N LEU A 70 -18.23 12.70 -30.16
CA LEU A 70 -17.60 12.38 -31.45
C LEU A 70 -18.62 12.10 -32.56
N VAL A 71 -19.74 11.45 -32.22
CA VAL A 71 -20.84 11.19 -33.17
C VAL A 71 -21.65 12.45 -33.47
N LEU A 72 -21.92 13.27 -32.45
CA LEU A 72 -22.77 14.46 -32.58
C LEU A 72 -22.09 15.65 -33.26
N SER A 73 -20.76 15.78 -33.14
CA SER A 73 -20.02 16.96 -33.58
C SER A 73 -19.08 16.69 -34.74
N ARG A 74 -19.24 17.45 -35.84
CA ARG A 74 -18.30 17.45 -36.98
C ARG A 74 -17.14 18.44 -36.81
N ARG A 75 -17.16 19.30 -35.78
CA ARG A 75 -16.08 20.27 -35.54
C ARG A 75 -14.85 19.54 -35.02
N THR A 76 -13.75 19.62 -35.77
CA THR A 76 -12.48 18.98 -35.44
C THR A 76 -11.96 19.34 -34.05
N TRP A 77 -12.04 20.61 -33.63
CA TRP A 77 -11.61 21.01 -32.29
C TRP A 77 -12.39 20.31 -31.15
N ILE A 78 -13.71 20.16 -31.31
CA ILE A 78 -14.57 19.46 -30.32
C ILE A 78 -14.23 17.97 -30.26
N ARG A 79 -13.85 17.37 -31.38
CA ARG A 79 -13.42 15.97 -31.43
C ARG A 79 -12.07 15.77 -30.76
N TRP A 80 -11.14 16.70 -30.96
CA TRP A 80 -9.85 16.69 -30.28
C TRP A 80 -10.00 16.84 -28.76
N THR A 81 -10.85 17.75 -28.28
CA THR A 81 -11.11 17.86 -26.84
C THR A 81 -11.78 16.62 -26.27
N ALA A 82 -12.72 16.00 -26.99
CA ALA A 82 -13.35 14.75 -26.55
C ALA A 82 -12.35 13.60 -26.37
N VAL A 83 -11.32 13.52 -27.22
CA VAL A 83 -10.24 12.52 -27.10
C VAL A 83 -9.22 12.94 -26.03
N ALA A 84 -8.92 14.22 -25.90
CA ALA A 84 -7.94 14.72 -24.94
C ALA A 84 -8.36 14.47 -23.48
N ILE A 85 -9.65 14.58 -23.15
CA ILE A 85 -10.15 14.39 -21.78
C ILE A 85 -9.75 13.02 -21.18
N PRO A 86 -10.12 11.87 -21.77
CA PRO A 86 -9.75 10.57 -21.22
C PRO A 86 -8.23 10.32 -21.23
N VAL A 87 -7.51 10.86 -22.22
CA VAL A 87 -6.04 10.75 -22.26
C VAL A 87 -5.40 11.51 -21.11
N ILE A 88 -5.82 12.75 -20.87
CA ILE A 88 -5.33 13.58 -19.76
C ILE A 88 -5.70 12.94 -18.41
N MET A 89 -6.89 12.38 -18.29
CA MET A 89 -7.32 11.65 -17.09
C MET A 89 -6.34 10.52 -16.77
N LEU A 90 -6.04 9.65 -17.73
CA LEU A 90 -5.11 8.53 -17.56
C LEU A 90 -3.68 8.99 -17.26
N LEU A 91 -3.19 10.01 -17.97
CA LEU A 91 -1.86 10.58 -17.72
C LEU A 91 -1.76 11.17 -16.31
N THR A 92 -2.82 11.84 -15.85
CA THR A 92 -2.87 12.43 -14.51
C THR A 92 -2.91 11.34 -13.44
N MET A 93 -3.72 10.28 -13.64
CA MET A 93 -3.73 9.14 -12.71
C MET A 93 -2.35 8.50 -12.62
N LEU A 94 -1.74 8.17 -13.76
CA LEU A 94 -0.39 7.57 -13.82
C LEU A 94 0.65 8.42 -13.09
N ALA A 95 0.58 9.76 -13.25
CA ALA A 95 1.50 10.68 -12.59
C ALA A 95 1.26 10.80 -11.07
N LEU A 96 0.02 10.62 -10.62
CA LEU A 96 -0.37 10.72 -9.21
C LEU A 96 -0.25 9.41 -8.44
N THR A 97 -0.29 8.26 -9.11
CA THR A 97 -0.07 6.94 -8.50
C THR A 97 1.17 6.88 -7.61
N PRO A 98 2.39 7.27 -8.05
CA PRO A 98 3.57 7.20 -7.19
C PRO A 98 3.49 8.16 -6.00
N LEU A 99 2.81 9.30 -6.14
CA LEU A 99 2.60 10.24 -5.04
C LEU A 99 1.67 9.66 -3.98
N ALA A 100 0.55 9.07 -4.41
CA ALA A 100 -0.42 8.43 -3.53
C ALA A 100 0.20 7.25 -2.76
N LEU A 101 0.95 6.38 -3.46
CA LEU A 101 1.65 5.26 -2.84
C LEU A 101 2.73 5.72 -1.87
N ARG A 102 3.52 6.74 -2.23
CA ARG A 102 4.52 7.31 -1.31
C ARG A 102 3.89 7.90 -0.06
N GLN A 103 2.78 8.63 -0.22
CA GLN A 103 2.05 9.17 0.92
C GLN A 103 1.50 8.06 1.83
N LYS A 104 1.02 6.95 1.26
CA LYS A 104 0.63 5.76 2.03
C LYS A 104 1.82 5.18 2.78
N ILE A 105 2.97 5.00 2.11
CA ILE A 105 4.21 4.51 2.72
C ILE A 105 4.61 5.37 3.93
N GLU A 106 4.69 6.69 3.76
CA GLU A 106 5.05 7.62 4.84
C GLU A 106 3.99 7.65 5.98
N ALA A 107 2.72 7.42 5.65
CA ALA A 107 1.62 7.50 6.60
C ALA A 107 1.32 6.18 7.34
N GLN A 108 1.75 5.03 6.83
CA GLN A 108 1.41 3.72 7.39
C GLN A 108 2.61 2.86 7.74
N TYR A 109 3.80 3.19 7.23
CA TYR A 109 4.96 2.32 7.39
C TYR A 109 6.16 3.03 8.00
N ASP A 110 6.90 2.27 8.82
CA ASP A 110 8.20 2.65 9.35
C ASP A 110 9.25 1.64 8.87
N SER A 111 10.50 2.07 8.76
CA SER A 111 11.64 1.20 8.45
C SER A 111 12.05 0.33 9.64
N VAL A 112 11.61 0.71 10.85
CA VAL A 112 11.82 -0.03 12.08
C VAL A 112 10.48 -0.26 12.76
N PRO A 113 10.17 -1.51 13.17
CA PRO A 113 8.99 -1.85 13.96
C PRO A 113 8.86 -0.96 15.19
N ARG A 114 7.71 -0.30 15.38
CA ARG A 114 7.45 0.51 16.58
C ARG A 114 6.62 -0.26 17.59
N CYS A 115 7.20 -0.66 18.71
CA CYS A 115 6.55 -1.43 19.78
C CYS A 115 6.04 -0.59 20.94
N VAL A 116 6.67 0.56 21.20
CA VAL A 116 6.35 1.40 22.36
C VAL A 116 5.08 2.21 22.11
N SER A 117 4.12 2.11 23.03
CA SER A 117 2.90 2.93 23.07
C SER A 117 2.93 3.93 24.23
N GLU A 118 2.54 5.18 23.97
CA GLU A 118 2.58 6.28 24.96
C GLU A 118 1.62 6.06 26.14
N ASP A 119 0.57 5.25 25.94
CA ASP A 119 -0.48 5.00 26.95
C ASP A 119 -0.23 3.71 27.76
N SER A 120 0.86 2.98 27.48
CA SER A 120 1.13 1.69 28.13
C SER A 120 1.57 1.86 29.58
N GLY A 121 0.89 1.17 30.49
CA GLY A 121 1.28 1.05 31.90
C GLY A 121 2.29 -0.06 32.14
N GLU A 122 2.93 -0.07 33.31
CA GLU A 122 3.76 -1.21 33.74
C GLU A 122 2.88 -2.44 34.07
N PRO A 123 3.31 -3.67 33.75
CA PRO A 123 4.63 -4.06 33.22
C PRO A 123 4.75 -4.03 31.68
N ALA A 124 3.68 -3.72 30.96
CA ALA A 124 3.67 -3.75 29.49
C ALA A 124 4.70 -2.79 28.89
N ALA A 125 4.80 -1.56 29.40
CA ALA A 125 5.76 -0.57 28.90
C ALA A 125 7.23 -1.05 28.96
N THR A 126 7.60 -1.89 29.93
CA THR A 126 8.94 -2.47 29.99
C THR A 126 9.14 -3.57 28.94
N ALA A 127 8.16 -4.46 28.76
CA ALA A 127 8.21 -5.50 27.72
C ALA A 127 8.24 -4.89 26.30
N GLU A 128 7.49 -3.81 26.07
CA GLU A 128 7.49 -3.07 24.80
C GLU A 128 8.86 -2.46 24.50
N ARG A 129 9.54 -1.89 25.50
CA ARG A 129 10.91 -1.35 25.35
C ARG A 129 11.91 -2.45 25.03
N GLN A 130 11.84 -3.60 25.69
CA GLN A 130 12.71 -4.74 25.40
C GLN A 130 12.48 -5.30 23.99
N SER A 131 11.22 -5.37 23.56
CA SER A 131 10.87 -5.78 22.21
C SER A 131 11.39 -4.77 21.17
N GLN A 132 11.27 -3.46 21.46
CA GLN A 132 11.84 -2.41 20.62
C GLN A 132 13.37 -2.53 20.49
N GLU A 133 14.08 -2.76 21.60
CA GLU A 133 15.53 -2.97 21.58
C GLU A 133 15.95 -4.20 20.77
N ALA A 134 15.12 -5.25 20.77
CA ALA A 134 15.34 -6.44 19.93
C ALA A 134 15.23 -6.08 18.44
N PHE A 135 14.19 -5.34 18.04
CA PHE A 135 14.05 -4.83 16.67
C PHE A 135 15.20 -3.90 16.29
N ASP A 136 15.52 -2.91 17.13
CA ASP A 136 16.58 -1.93 16.88
C ASP A 136 17.98 -2.58 16.75
N SER A 137 18.15 -3.81 17.25
CA SER A 137 19.41 -4.55 17.15
C SER A 137 19.69 -5.15 15.76
N LEU A 138 18.72 -5.12 14.84
CA LEU A 138 18.78 -5.73 13.52
C LEU A 138 18.53 -4.68 12.43
N GLU A 139 19.20 -4.85 11.29
CA GLU A 139 18.77 -4.15 10.08
C GLU A 139 17.56 -4.86 9.50
N HIS A 140 16.47 -4.13 9.31
CA HIS A 140 15.27 -4.67 8.72
C HIS A 140 15.16 -4.34 7.23
N ILE A 141 14.61 -5.29 6.49
CA ILE A 141 14.23 -5.12 5.10
C ILE A 141 12.79 -4.66 5.01
N GLY A 142 12.51 -3.78 4.06
CA GLY A 142 11.15 -3.39 3.70
C GLY A 142 10.48 -2.42 4.66
N SER A 143 9.16 -2.41 4.63
CA SER A 143 8.31 -1.44 5.31
C SER A 143 7.38 -2.17 6.27
N PHE A 144 7.40 -1.81 7.55
CA PHE A 144 6.52 -2.40 8.55
C PHE A 144 5.29 -1.54 8.70
N ASN A 145 4.11 -2.15 8.63
CA ASN A 145 2.89 -1.42 8.92
C ASN A 145 2.89 -0.98 10.40
N ARG A 146 2.12 0.08 10.72
CA ARG A 146 1.83 0.45 12.11
C ARG A 146 0.79 -0.47 12.78
N GLY A 147 0.36 -1.54 12.11
CA GLY A 147 -0.53 -2.55 12.67
C GLY A 147 0.22 -3.53 13.58
N GLY A 148 -0.48 -4.50 14.15
CA GLY A 148 0.08 -5.52 15.05
C GLY A 148 -0.20 -5.25 16.52
N THR A 149 0.22 -6.18 17.39
CA THR A 149 -0.01 -6.09 18.83
C THR A 149 1.28 -5.80 19.57
N SER A 150 1.16 -5.16 20.73
CA SER A 150 2.27 -4.89 21.63
C SER A 150 1.78 -5.04 23.05
N GLY A 151 2.60 -5.65 23.90
CA GLY A 151 2.28 -5.78 25.31
C GLY A 151 3.24 -6.71 26.03
N VAL A 152 2.76 -7.32 27.11
CA VAL A 152 3.59 -8.18 27.97
C VAL A 152 4.13 -9.42 27.26
N GLY A 153 3.42 -9.92 26.24
CA GLY A 153 3.81 -11.10 25.45
C GLY A 153 4.65 -10.77 24.22
N GLY A 154 5.24 -9.57 24.15
CA GLY A 154 6.02 -9.11 23.02
C GLY A 154 5.27 -8.22 22.05
N CYS A 155 5.87 -8.05 20.87
CA CYS A 155 5.45 -7.11 19.84
C CYS A 155 5.57 -7.77 18.45
N ASP A 156 4.46 -7.87 17.73
CA ASP A 156 4.43 -8.32 16.34
C ASP A 156 4.18 -7.15 15.38
N ARG A 157 4.91 -7.07 14.27
CA ARG A 157 4.63 -6.13 13.18
C ARG A 157 4.58 -6.88 11.86
N SER A 158 3.60 -6.54 11.02
CA SER A 158 3.57 -7.09 9.67
C SER A 158 4.53 -6.33 8.78
N LEU A 159 5.36 -7.08 8.09
CA LEU A 159 6.30 -6.64 7.10
C LEU A 159 5.67 -6.77 5.71
N GLU A 160 5.58 -5.65 4.99
CA GLU A 160 5.25 -5.64 3.57
C GLU A 160 6.51 -5.56 2.72
N VAL A 161 6.64 -6.55 1.83
CA VAL A 161 7.77 -6.75 0.92
C VAL A 161 7.26 -7.37 -0.37
N SER A 162 7.93 -7.08 -1.49
CA SER A 162 7.62 -7.73 -2.77
C SER A 162 8.00 -9.22 -2.73
N GLU A 163 7.32 -10.04 -3.53
CA GLU A 163 7.52 -11.51 -3.59
C GLU A 163 8.96 -11.90 -4.00
N GLU A 164 9.73 -10.97 -4.57
CA GLU A 164 11.11 -11.20 -5.02
C GLU A 164 12.15 -11.13 -3.89
N VAL A 165 11.77 -10.64 -2.70
CA VAL A 165 12.69 -10.51 -1.56
C VAL A 165 12.68 -11.78 -0.71
N ASP A 166 13.84 -12.43 -0.59
CA ASP A 166 14.02 -13.57 0.32
C ASP A 166 14.11 -13.07 1.78
N VAL A 167 12.94 -12.94 2.42
CA VAL A 167 12.82 -12.42 3.79
C VAL A 167 13.57 -13.28 4.79
N LEU A 168 13.33 -14.59 4.77
CA LEU A 168 13.98 -15.51 5.70
C LEU A 168 15.49 -15.56 5.42
N GLY A 169 15.91 -15.52 4.15
CA GLY A 169 17.33 -15.43 3.78
C GLY A 169 18.04 -14.21 4.38
N HIS A 170 17.39 -13.03 4.38
CA HIS A 170 17.91 -11.83 5.05
C HIS A 170 18.11 -12.05 6.54
N TYR A 171 17.07 -12.50 7.26
CA TYR A 171 17.15 -12.66 8.71
C TYR A 171 18.05 -13.83 9.14
N ARG A 172 18.17 -14.89 8.35
CA ARG A 172 19.15 -15.98 8.57
C ARG A 172 20.59 -15.47 8.59
N GLY A 173 20.89 -14.44 7.78
CA GLY A 173 22.19 -13.77 7.80
C GLY A 173 22.33 -12.79 8.96
N ALA A 174 21.33 -11.93 9.16
CA ALA A 174 21.40 -10.82 10.11
C ALA A 174 21.36 -11.25 11.59
N LEU A 175 20.58 -12.28 11.94
CA LEU A 175 20.41 -12.74 13.32
C LEU A 175 21.73 -13.22 13.96
N PRO A 176 22.49 -14.15 13.35
CA PRO A 176 23.77 -14.57 13.91
C PRO A 176 24.82 -13.45 13.98
N GLU A 177 24.84 -12.54 12.99
CA GLU A 177 25.78 -11.41 12.95
C GLU A 177 25.59 -10.44 14.14
N THR A 178 24.40 -10.41 14.70
CA THR A 178 24.02 -9.57 15.84
C THR A 178 23.93 -10.34 17.15
N GLY A 179 24.41 -11.59 17.17
CA GLY A 179 24.53 -12.43 18.36
C GLY A 179 23.25 -13.14 18.79
N TRP A 180 22.27 -13.29 17.88
CA TRP A 180 21.12 -14.15 18.11
C TRP A 180 21.43 -15.60 17.71
N ASP A 181 21.03 -16.54 18.56
CA ASP A 181 21.16 -17.97 18.30
C ASP A 181 19.89 -18.48 17.59
N VAL A 182 20.01 -18.93 16.35
CA VAL A 182 18.89 -19.53 15.61
C VAL A 182 18.55 -20.90 16.23
N VAL A 183 17.31 -21.03 16.71
CA VAL A 183 16.82 -22.23 17.42
C VAL A 183 15.79 -23.03 16.60
N ASP A 184 15.14 -22.39 15.64
CA ASP A 184 14.22 -23.03 14.69
C ASP A 184 14.32 -22.34 13.32
N ASP A 185 14.36 -23.13 12.25
CA ASP A 185 14.49 -22.64 10.87
C ASP A 185 13.87 -23.66 9.92
N ASP A 186 12.76 -23.26 9.30
CA ASP A 186 12.09 -24.00 8.24
C ASP A 186 11.80 -23.12 7.01
N GLU A 187 11.10 -23.66 6.02
CA GLU A 187 10.84 -22.95 4.76
C GLU A 187 9.94 -21.71 4.91
N ASN A 188 9.18 -21.60 5.99
CA ASN A 188 8.20 -20.52 6.23
C ASN A 188 8.38 -19.79 7.57
N HIS A 189 9.26 -20.27 8.44
CA HIS A 189 9.42 -19.78 9.79
C HIS A 189 10.88 -19.80 10.23
N LEU A 190 11.29 -18.77 10.97
CA LEU A 190 12.62 -18.64 11.56
C LEU A 190 12.48 -18.07 12.97
N ARG A 191 13.06 -18.75 13.97
CA ARG A 191 13.11 -18.29 15.36
C ARG A 191 14.53 -18.29 15.87
N ALA A 192 14.90 -17.20 16.54
CA ALA A 192 16.18 -17.05 17.22
C ALA A 192 16.01 -16.52 18.64
N GLN A 193 17.00 -16.76 19.50
CA GLN A 193 16.98 -16.36 20.92
C GLN A 193 18.25 -15.59 21.30
N ARG A 194 18.11 -14.64 22.23
CA ARG A 194 19.22 -13.88 22.82
C ARG A 194 18.80 -13.30 24.17
N ASP A 195 19.59 -13.54 25.22
CA ASP A 195 19.40 -12.93 26.55
C ASP A 195 17.97 -13.08 27.14
N GLY A 196 17.31 -14.22 26.93
CA GLY A 196 15.94 -14.48 27.40
C GLY A 196 14.83 -13.84 26.53
N MET A 197 15.20 -13.32 25.36
CA MET A 197 14.29 -12.85 24.33
C MET A 197 14.26 -13.84 23.17
N ALA A 198 13.13 -13.89 22.46
CA ALA A 198 13.00 -14.52 21.17
C ALA A 198 12.66 -13.49 20.09
N PHE A 199 13.15 -13.77 18.88
CA PHE A 199 12.85 -13.06 17.66
C PHE A 199 12.35 -14.07 16.63
N GLU A 200 11.24 -13.78 15.99
CA GLU A 200 10.58 -14.70 15.08
C GLU A 200 10.16 -14.01 13.79
N VAL A 201 10.32 -14.71 12.67
CA VAL A 201 9.88 -14.29 11.34
C VAL A 201 9.06 -15.41 10.74
N THR A 202 7.81 -15.11 10.42
CA THR A 202 6.87 -16.06 9.80
C THR A 202 6.39 -15.50 8.48
N LEU A 203 6.56 -16.25 7.38
CA LEU A 203 6.05 -15.87 6.07
C LEU A 203 4.52 -15.96 6.05
N CYS A 204 3.87 -14.92 5.56
CA CYS A 204 2.42 -14.84 5.44
C CYS A 204 2.03 -14.46 4.00
N PRO A 205 0.80 -14.75 3.54
CA PRO A 205 0.33 -14.28 2.24
C PRO A 205 0.46 -12.74 2.14
N GLY A 206 1.26 -12.26 1.18
CA GLY A 206 1.50 -10.82 0.99
C GLY A 206 2.64 -10.20 1.82
N GLY A 207 3.44 -11.01 2.53
CA GLY A 207 4.62 -10.51 3.25
C GLY A 207 5.12 -11.44 4.36
N ALA A 208 5.42 -10.88 5.52
CA ALA A 208 5.80 -11.65 6.71
C ALA A 208 5.27 -10.98 7.99
N VAL A 209 5.20 -11.74 9.08
CA VAL A 209 5.04 -11.19 10.43
C VAL A 209 6.37 -11.36 11.14
N VAL A 210 6.85 -10.27 11.73
CA VAL A 210 8.06 -10.27 12.55
C VAL A 210 7.66 -9.98 13.99
N TRP A 211 8.07 -10.83 14.91
CA TRP A 211 7.73 -10.73 16.32
C TRP A 211 8.98 -10.74 17.19
N ALA A 212 8.98 -9.95 18.26
CA ALA A 212 9.99 -10.00 19.29
C ALA A 212 9.32 -9.98 20.67
N GLY A 213 9.77 -10.83 21.58
CA GLY A 213 9.21 -10.96 22.92
C GLY A 213 10.04 -11.87 23.81
N ASN A 214 9.48 -12.29 24.94
CA ASN A 214 10.14 -13.22 25.84
C ASN A 214 10.29 -14.61 25.18
N ASP A 215 11.36 -15.35 25.45
CA ASP A 215 11.61 -16.64 24.81
C ASP A 215 10.59 -17.74 25.17
N ASP A 216 9.97 -17.61 26.34
CA ASP A 216 8.86 -18.44 26.83
C ASP A 216 7.51 -18.14 26.13
N ASP A 217 7.39 -16.99 25.47
CA ASP A 217 6.16 -16.59 24.79
C ASP A 217 6.11 -17.09 23.33
N VAL A 218 4.88 -17.30 22.86
CA VAL A 218 4.59 -17.78 21.50
C VAL A 218 4.14 -16.61 20.64
N SER A 219 4.69 -16.52 19.43
CA SER A 219 4.28 -15.53 18.45
C SER A 219 2.80 -15.68 18.08
N PRO A 220 2.10 -14.59 17.79
CA PRO A 220 0.77 -14.67 17.22
C PRO A 220 0.82 -15.26 15.80
N PRO A 221 -0.17 -16.07 15.40
CA PRO A 221 -0.25 -16.58 14.02
C PRO A 221 -0.43 -15.45 13.02
N CYS A 222 -0.13 -15.71 11.73
CA CYS A 222 -0.46 -14.78 10.64
C CYS A 222 -1.93 -14.33 10.77
N GLN A 223 -2.15 -13.04 10.96
CA GLN A 223 -3.50 -12.47 10.91
C GLN A 223 -3.92 -12.41 9.44
N GLU A 224 -5.08 -12.99 9.10
CA GLU A 224 -5.66 -12.78 7.78
C GLU A 224 -6.04 -11.29 7.61
N PRO A 225 -5.75 -10.69 6.44
CA PRO A 225 -6.05 -9.28 6.18
C PRO A 225 -7.56 -8.96 6.16
#